data_AF-A0A9X3CAD6-F1
#
_entry.id   AF-A0A9X3CAD6-F1
#
_cell.length_a   1.000
_cell.length_b   1.000
_cell.length_c   1.000
_cell.angle_alpha   90.00
_cell.angle_beta   90.00
_cell.angle_gamma   90.00
#
_symmetry.space_group_name_H-M   'P 1'
#
loop_
_entity.id
_entity.type
_entity.pdbx_description
1 polymer ?
#
loop_
_entity_poly.entity_id
_entity_poly.type
_entity_poly.pdbx_seq_one_letter_code
_entity_poly.pdbx_strand_id
1 'polypeptide(L)'
;MKKGIYRFNADCGRMGNLKGVFIATNEQVKELIKSKIEVYFGEVLGKHSEICGSIEKKQVILLSDDSEAVNLVEKYELTSGFNPFDYTAINFQFDNDDSDDITIREIIDKRLLKKKQKQVQK
;
A
#
# COMPACT_ATOMS: atom_id res chain seq x y z
N MET A 1 3.35 -16.40 0.58
CA MET A 1 2.42 -15.59 1.38
C MET A 1 1.11 -15.50 0.61
N LYS A 2 -0.07 -15.61 1.26
CA LYS A 2 -1.37 -15.57 0.56
C LYS A 2 -1.64 -14.15 0.03
N LYS A 3 -1.88 -14.03 -1.29
CA LYS A 3 -2.33 -12.80 -1.96
C LYS A 3 -3.84 -12.62 -1.78
N GLY A 4 -4.31 -11.39 -1.88
CA GLY A 4 -5.72 -11.04 -1.92
C GLY A 4 -5.96 -9.81 -2.79
N ILE A 5 -7.20 -9.65 -3.22
CA ILE A 5 -7.72 -8.46 -3.91
C ILE A 5 -8.26 -7.51 -2.84
N TYR A 6 -7.77 -6.28 -2.84
CA TYR A 6 -8.17 -5.27 -1.87
C TYR A 6 -8.77 -4.06 -2.57
N ARG A 7 -9.78 -3.47 -1.92
CA ARG A 7 -10.29 -2.14 -2.27
C ARG A 7 -9.70 -1.10 -1.33
N PHE A 8 -9.10 -0.07 -1.91
CA PHE A 8 -8.72 1.15 -1.22
C PHE A 8 -9.82 2.21 -1.37
N ASN A 9 -10.17 2.90 -0.29
CA ASN A 9 -11.03 4.07 -0.30
C ASN A 9 -10.64 5.02 0.84
N ALA A 10 -10.01 6.15 0.52
CA ALA A 10 -9.71 7.22 1.45
C ALA A 10 -10.59 8.45 1.15
N ASP A 11 -11.36 8.87 2.15
CA ASP A 11 -12.20 10.07 2.09
C ASP A 11 -11.36 11.32 2.34
N CYS A 12 -11.28 12.18 1.32
CA CYS A 12 -10.58 13.47 1.36
C CYS A 12 -11.58 14.64 1.54
N GLY A 13 -12.78 14.36 2.06
CA GLY A 13 -13.84 15.31 2.32
C GLY A 13 -14.42 15.89 1.02
N ARG A 14 -14.58 17.22 0.96
CA ARG A 14 -15.17 17.91 -0.19
C ARG A 14 -14.40 17.70 -1.50
N MET A 15 -13.13 17.31 -1.42
CA MET A 15 -12.27 17.08 -2.58
C MET A 15 -12.58 15.76 -3.29
N GLY A 16 -13.31 14.85 -2.65
CA GLY A 16 -13.62 13.53 -3.18
C GLY A 16 -12.88 12.42 -2.45
N ASN A 17 -12.66 11.30 -3.13
CA ASN A 17 -12.09 10.10 -2.53
C ASN A 17 -10.98 9.53 -3.40
N LEU A 18 -9.91 9.05 -2.78
CA LEU A 18 -8.94 8.18 -3.44
C LEU A 18 -9.47 6.75 -3.42
N LYS A 19 -9.75 6.19 -4.59
CA LYS A 19 -10.31 4.85 -4.74
C LYS A 19 -9.43 3.98 -5.63
N GLY A 20 -9.24 2.73 -5.25
CA GLY A 20 -8.53 1.77 -6.08
C GLY A 20 -8.82 0.32 -5.73
N VAL A 21 -8.46 -0.57 -6.64
CA VAL A 21 -8.46 -2.02 -6.46
C VAL A 21 -7.06 -2.51 -6.79
N PHE A 22 -6.44 -3.22 -5.85
CA PHE A 22 -5.05 -3.67 -5.97
C PHE A 22 -4.87 -5.07 -5.41
N ILE A 23 -3.80 -5.74 -5.85
CA ILE A 23 -3.37 -7.03 -5.31
C ILE A 23 -2.20 -6.82 -4.35
N ALA A 24 -2.28 -7.44 -3.18
CA ALA A 24 -1.18 -7.49 -2.21
C ALA A 24 -1.23 -8.78 -1.40
N THR A 25 -0.19 -9.06 -0.63
CA THR A 25 -0.24 -10.12 0.37
C THR A 25 -0.89 -9.64 1.67
N ASN A 26 -1.50 -10.57 2.40
CA ASN A 26 -2.06 -10.29 3.73
C ASN A 26 -1.01 -9.68 4.69
N GLU A 27 0.26 -10.10 4.59
CA GLU A 27 1.36 -9.59 5.40
C GLU A 27 1.71 -8.14 5.02
N GLN A 28 1.77 -7.83 3.72
CA GLN A 28 2.02 -6.47 3.23
C GLN A 28 0.93 -5.50 3.72
N VAL A 29 -0.36 -5.85 3.60
CA VAL A 29 -1.46 -4.98 4.04
C VAL A 29 -1.45 -4.79 5.56
N LYS A 30 -1.18 -5.85 6.33
CA LYS A 30 -1.03 -5.76 7.80
C LYS A 30 0.13 -4.84 8.18
N GLU A 31 1.27 -4.95 7.51
CA GLU A 31 2.44 -4.11 7.78
C GLU A 31 2.18 -2.65 7.39
N LEU A 32 1.55 -2.40 6.23
CA LEU A 32 1.16 -1.05 5.78
C LEU A 32 0.36 -0.32 6.87
N ILE A 33 -0.73 -0.93 7.35
CA ILE A 33 -1.60 -0.33 8.36
C ILE A 33 -0.88 -0.19 9.71
N LYS A 34 -0.13 -1.22 10.14
CA LYS A 34 0.55 -1.22 11.44
C LYS A 34 1.68 -0.19 11.50
N SER A 35 2.40 -0.04 10.40
CA SER A 35 3.60 0.79 10.32
C SER A 35 3.31 2.28 10.38
N LYS A 36 2.07 2.69 10.04
CA LYS A 36 1.64 4.09 9.92
C LYS A 36 2.57 4.93 9.03
N ILE A 37 3.20 4.31 8.03
CA ILE A 37 3.99 5.05 7.05
C ILE A 37 3.05 5.99 6.31
N GLU A 38 3.48 7.25 6.17
CA GLU A 38 2.73 8.25 5.42
C GLU A 38 2.96 8.05 3.94
N VAL A 39 1.87 7.82 3.21
CA VAL A 39 1.88 7.66 1.75
C VAL A 39 1.71 9.02 1.10
N TYR A 40 2.54 9.35 0.13
CA TYR A 40 2.45 10.58 -0.65
C TYR A 40 1.74 10.31 -1.98
N PHE A 41 0.47 10.71 -2.07
CA PHE A 41 -0.33 10.54 -3.29
C PHE A 41 -0.13 11.66 -4.32
N GLY A 42 0.59 12.72 -3.95
CA GLY A 42 0.86 13.87 -4.81
C GLY A 42 -0.34 14.80 -5.01
N GLU A 43 -0.27 15.60 -6.07
CA GLU A 43 -1.34 16.51 -6.49
C GLU A 43 -2.45 15.75 -7.22
N VAL A 44 -3.50 15.37 -6.48
CA VAL A 44 -4.63 14.57 -6.99
C VAL A 44 -5.95 15.28 -6.71
N LEU A 45 -7.02 14.81 -7.36
CA LEU A 45 -8.37 15.36 -7.23
C LEU A 45 -8.48 16.85 -7.66
N GLY A 46 -7.58 17.31 -8.54
CA GLY A 46 -7.58 18.69 -9.06
C GLY A 46 -7.27 19.78 -8.02
N LYS A 47 -6.68 19.40 -6.89
CA LYS A 47 -6.28 20.32 -5.82
C LYS A 47 -4.89 20.87 -6.11
N HIS A 48 -4.64 22.17 -5.96
CA HIS A 48 -3.27 22.76 -5.99
C HIS A 48 -2.44 22.49 -4.72
N SER A 49 -2.61 21.33 -4.12
CA SER A 49 -1.77 20.90 -3.00
C SER A 49 -1.74 19.39 -2.93
N GLU A 50 -0.80 18.89 -2.16
CA GLU A 50 -0.53 17.46 -2.11
C GLU A 50 -1.52 16.76 -1.18
N ILE A 51 -1.80 15.49 -1.47
CA ILE A 51 -2.51 14.59 -0.56
C ILE A 51 -1.51 13.57 -0.03
N CYS A 52 -1.38 13.52 1.29
CA CYS A 52 -0.58 12.53 1.97
C CYS A 52 -1.29 12.03 3.23
N GLY A 53 -0.90 10.85 3.70
CA GLY A 53 -1.39 10.32 4.96
C GLY A 53 -1.09 8.85 5.17
N SER A 54 -1.11 8.43 6.43
CA SER A 54 -1.03 7.01 6.78
C SER A 54 -2.31 6.27 6.44
N ILE A 55 -2.18 4.99 6.08
CA ILE A 55 -3.33 4.16 5.68
C ILE A 55 -4.00 3.52 6.90
N GLU A 56 -5.30 3.78 7.04
CA GLU A 56 -6.12 3.23 8.12
C GLU A 56 -6.80 1.92 7.73
N LYS A 57 -7.04 1.05 8.72
CA LYS A 57 -7.70 -0.24 8.49
C LYS A 57 -9.05 -0.12 7.78
N LYS A 58 -9.84 0.92 8.08
CA LYS A 58 -11.16 1.13 7.45
C LYS A 58 -11.06 1.52 5.96
N GLN A 59 -9.90 1.99 5.51
CA GLN A 59 -9.68 2.42 4.13
C GLN A 59 -9.29 1.26 3.22
N VAL A 60 -8.92 0.10 3.76
CA VAL A 60 -8.50 -1.09 3.00
C VAL A 60 -9.38 -2.28 3.34
N ILE A 61 -10.14 -2.74 2.35
CA ILE A 61 -11.11 -3.84 2.50
C ILE A 61 -10.65 -5.01 1.63
N LEU A 62 -10.51 -6.20 2.22
CA LEU A 62 -10.31 -7.44 1.46
C LEU A 62 -11.61 -7.77 0.71
N LEU A 63 -11.54 -7.83 -0.63
CA LEU A 63 -12.67 -8.22 -1.48
C LEU A 63 -12.71 -9.74 -1.67
N SER A 64 -11.57 -10.35 -1.94
CA SER A 64 -11.43 -11.80 -2.11
C SER A 64 -9.98 -12.23 -1.87
N ASP A 65 -9.80 -13.39 -1.27
CA ASP A 65 -8.52 -14.09 -1.19
C ASP A 65 -8.60 -15.48 -1.86
N ASP A 66 -9.61 -15.69 -2.70
CA ASP A 66 -9.74 -16.85 -3.56
C ASP A 66 -8.65 -16.83 -4.65
N SER A 67 -7.96 -17.95 -4.82
CA SER A 67 -6.82 -18.03 -5.73
C SER A 67 -7.21 -17.88 -7.20
N GLU A 68 -8.38 -18.38 -7.60
CA GLU A 68 -8.83 -18.26 -8.99
C GLU A 68 -9.18 -16.80 -9.30
N ALA A 69 -9.90 -16.13 -8.41
CA ALA A 69 -10.22 -14.72 -8.53
C ALA A 69 -8.96 -13.84 -8.59
N VAL A 70 -7.99 -14.06 -7.68
CA VAL A 70 -6.71 -13.34 -7.69
C VAL A 70 -5.97 -13.56 -9.01
N ASN A 71 -5.90 -14.80 -9.49
CA ASN A 71 -5.24 -15.13 -10.76
C ASN A 71 -5.92 -14.45 -11.95
N LEU A 72 -7.26 -14.35 -11.98
CA LEU A 72 -7.98 -13.66 -13.05
C LEU A 72 -7.72 -12.15 -13.03
N VAL A 73 -7.75 -11.51 -11.86
CA VAL A 73 -7.45 -10.08 -11.72
C VAL A 73 -6.01 -9.78 -12.12
N GLU A 74 -5.06 -10.62 -11.74
CA GLU A 74 -3.64 -10.47 -12.12
C GLU A 74 -3.45 -10.72 -13.63
N LYS A 75 -4.04 -11.78 -14.18
CA LYS A 75 -3.91 -12.16 -15.61
C LYS A 75 -4.47 -11.12 -16.58
N TYR A 76 -5.61 -10.51 -16.23
CA TYR A 76 -6.30 -9.55 -17.08
C TYR A 76 -6.07 -8.09 -16.63
N GLU A 77 -5.11 -7.86 -15.73
CA GLU A 77 -4.71 -6.53 -15.27
C GLU A 77 -5.90 -5.69 -14.75
N LEU A 78 -6.82 -6.33 -14.02
CA LEU A 78 -8.08 -5.71 -13.57
C LEU A 78 -7.92 -4.85 -12.30
N THR A 79 -6.68 -4.55 -11.91
CA THR A 79 -6.39 -3.53 -10.88
C THR A 79 -6.66 -2.14 -11.43
N SER A 80 -7.08 -1.20 -10.58
CA SER A 80 -7.41 0.15 -11.04
C SER A 80 -7.28 1.18 -9.94
N GLY A 81 -7.14 2.45 -10.33
CA GLY A 81 -7.15 3.59 -9.42
C GLY A 81 -5.92 3.63 -8.50
N PHE A 82 -6.12 4.12 -7.28
CA PHE A 82 -5.05 4.37 -6.32
C PHE A 82 -4.64 3.10 -5.58
N ASN A 83 -3.40 2.66 -5.78
CA ASN A 83 -2.76 1.61 -4.99
C ASN A 83 -1.71 2.22 -4.06
N PRO A 84 -1.92 2.24 -2.73
CA PRO A 84 -0.97 2.86 -1.79
C PRO A 84 0.47 2.33 -1.88
N PHE A 85 0.66 1.11 -2.37
CA PHE A 85 1.98 0.50 -2.50
C PHE A 85 2.83 1.09 -3.62
N ASP A 86 2.22 1.75 -4.61
CA ASP A 86 2.90 2.27 -5.80
C ASP A 86 3.36 3.73 -5.62
N TYR A 87 3.08 4.31 -4.45
CA TYR A 87 3.45 5.68 -4.08
C TYR A 87 4.68 5.68 -3.16
N THR A 88 5.33 6.84 -3.05
CA THR A 88 6.47 7.04 -2.17
C THR A 88 6.03 7.27 -0.73
N ALA A 89 6.93 6.98 0.20
CA ALA A 89 6.76 7.37 1.59
C ALA A 89 7.26 8.79 1.81
N ILE A 90 6.59 9.56 2.66
CA ILE A 90 7.13 10.81 3.20
C ILE A 90 7.43 10.65 4.68
N ASN A 91 8.31 11.51 5.20
CA ASN A 91 8.70 11.53 6.61
C ASN A 91 9.24 10.18 7.10
N PHE A 92 9.79 9.36 6.19
CA PHE A 92 10.23 8.00 6.47
C PHE A 92 11.74 7.87 6.30
N GLN A 93 12.47 7.69 7.39
CA GLN A 93 13.89 7.37 7.36
C GLN A 93 14.08 5.85 7.42
N PHE A 94 14.67 5.27 6.38
CA PHE A 94 15.12 3.87 6.38
C PHE A 94 16.65 3.84 6.30
N ASP A 95 17.31 3.47 7.39
CA ASP A 95 18.74 3.16 7.45
C ASP A 95 19.70 4.16 6.73
N ASN A 96 19.48 5.47 6.85
CA ASN A 96 20.32 6.53 6.27
C ASN A 96 20.38 6.56 4.73
N ASP A 97 19.38 6.01 4.03
CA ASP A 97 19.27 6.06 2.58
C ASP A 97 18.29 7.19 2.20
N ASP A 98 18.81 8.34 1.78
CA ASP A 98 18.06 9.54 1.35
C ASP A 98 17.43 9.34 -0.05
N SER A 99 16.84 8.17 -0.29
CA SER A 99 16.13 7.92 -1.54
C SER A 99 14.70 8.43 -1.40
N ASP A 100 14.50 9.68 -1.83
CA ASP A 100 13.17 10.32 -1.98
C ASP A 100 12.24 9.54 -2.93
N ASP A 101 12.76 8.52 -3.63
CA ASP A 101 12.06 7.72 -4.64
C ASP A 101 11.65 6.31 -4.15
N ILE A 102 11.89 5.95 -2.89
CA ILE A 102 11.53 4.61 -2.42
C ILE A 102 10.00 4.45 -2.27
N THR A 103 9.46 3.41 -2.88
CA THR A 103 8.02 3.11 -2.81
C THR A 103 7.64 2.48 -1.47
N ILE A 104 6.38 2.65 -1.09
CA ILE A 104 5.77 1.98 0.05
C ILE A 104 5.92 0.45 -0.06
N ARG A 105 5.82 -0.11 -1.28
CA ARG A 105 6.06 -1.53 -1.54
C ARG A 105 7.45 -1.96 -1.12
N GLU A 106 8.48 -1.27 -1.60
CA GLU A 106 9.87 -1.62 -1.31
C GLU A 106 10.19 -1.51 0.17
N ILE A 107 9.68 -0.48 0.85
CA ILE A 107 9.85 -0.33 2.31
C ILE A 107 9.26 -1.53 3.06
N ILE A 108 8.01 -1.89 2.72
CA ILE A 108 7.30 -2.97 3.41
C ILE A 108 7.97 -4.32 3.13
N ASP A 109 8.38 -4.56 1.89
CA ASP A 109 9.05 -5.81 1.52
C ASP A 109 10.40 -5.94 2.23
N LYS A 110 11.22 -4.87 2.28
CA LYS A 110 12.47 -4.82 3.07
C LYS A 110 12.20 -5.12 4.56
N ARG A 111 11.14 -4.55 5.15
CA ARG A 111 10.76 -4.82 6.56
C ARG A 111 10.37 -6.27 6.79
N LEU A 112 9.57 -6.85 5.89
CA LEU A 112 9.14 -8.24 6.00
C LEU A 112 10.33 -9.20 5.85
N LEU A 113 11.25 -8.94 4.92
CA LEU A 113 12.49 -9.71 4.75
C LEU A 113 13.36 -9.69 6.02
N LYS A 114 13.60 -8.51 6.60
CA LYS A 114 14.35 -8.37 7.87
C LYS A 114 13.70 -9.12 9.02
N LYS A 115 12.36 -9.12 9.12
CA LYS A 115 11.62 -9.87 10.16
C LYS A 115 11.79 -11.38 10.00
N LYS A 116 11.81 -11.89 8.77
CA LYS A 116 12.04 -13.32 8.50
C LYS A 116 13.46 -13.75 8.85
N GLN A 117 14.47 -12.97 8.48
CA GLN A 117 15.87 -13.27 8.81
C GLN A 117 16.10 -13.35 10.33
N LYS A 118 15.47 -12.47 11.11
CA LYS A 118 15.53 -12.50 12.58
C LYS A 118 14.81 -13.69 13.23
N GLN A 119 13.84 -14.30 12.55
CA GLN A 119 13.13 -15.48 13.05
C GLN A 119 13.89 -16.78 12.76
N VAL A 120 14.69 -16.83 11.70
CA VAL A 120 15.49 -18.03 11.32
C VAL A 120 16.76 -18.16 12.17
N GLN A 121 17.22 -17.06 12.78
CA GLN A 121 18.40 -17.05 13.66
C GLN A 121 18.08 -17.31 15.15
N LYS A 122 16.82 -17.61 15.48
CA LYS A 122 16.37 -18.01 16.82
C LYS A 122 15.94 -19.46 16.80
#